data_AF-A0A961JTA7-F1
#
_entry.id   AF-A0A961JTA7-F1
#
_cell.length_a   1.000
_cell.length_b   1.000
_cell.length_c   1.000
_cell.angle_alpha   90.00
_cell.angle_beta   90.00
_cell.angle_gamma   90.00
#
_symmetry.space_group_name_H-M   'P 1'
#
loop_
_entity.id
_entity.type
_entity.pdbx_description
1 polymer ?
#
loop_
_entity_poly.entity_id
_entity_poly.type
_entity_poly.pdbx_seq_one_letter_code
_entity_poly.pdbx_strand_id
1 'polypeptide(L)'
;MLLRSQILSALYAAVRAQAMDRAEARAQLDPFRALNLRLLGDRVLQKTAWDIAAQLGRDDTAEAEYLALTLLQADALVSLDPGPAARIGAAVPLADYDALLD
;
A
#
# COMPACT_ATOMS: atom_id res chain seq x y z
N MET A 1 -6.34 6.46 0.21
CA MET A 1 -6.83 6.53 -1.22
C MET A 1 -5.68 6.44 -2.24
N LEU A 2 -4.46 6.16 -1.76
CA LEU A 2 -3.23 6.33 -2.52
C LEU A 2 -2.82 5.08 -3.32
N LEU A 3 -3.12 3.87 -2.87
CA LEU A 3 -2.71 2.62 -3.54
C LEU A 3 -3.20 2.53 -5.00
N ARG A 4 -4.49 2.80 -5.25
CA ARG A 4 -5.03 2.80 -6.63
C ARG A 4 -4.36 3.86 -7.51
N SER A 5 -4.05 5.03 -6.94
CA SER A 5 -3.35 6.11 -7.63
C SER A 5 -1.88 5.77 -7.91
N GLN A 6 -1.20 5.11 -6.97
CA GLN A 6 0.18 4.64 -7.10
C GLN A 6 0.29 3.53 -8.15
N ILE A 7 -0.59 2.53 -8.12
CA ILE A 7 -0.63 1.47 -9.14
C ILE A 7 -0.86 2.09 -10.52
N LEU A 8 -1.83 3.00 -10.64
CA LEU A 8 -2.10 3.67 -11.90
C LEU A 8 -0.89 4.49 -12.39
N SER A 9 -0.22 5.21 -11.49
CA SER A 9 0.97 6.00 -11.80
C SER A 9 2.14 5.11 -12.22
N ALA A 10 2.35 3.97 -11.53
CA ALA A 10 3.40 3.01 -11.85
C ALA A 10 3.19 2.36 -13.23
N LEU A 11 1.97 1.89 -13.50
CA LEU A 11 1.62 1.33 -14.81
C LEU A 11 1.70 2.37 -15.91
N TYR A 12 1.27 3.61 -15.66
CA TYR A 12 1.42 4.71 -16.61
C TYR A 12 2.89 5.00 -16.92
N ALA A 13 3.76 5.01 -15.90
CA ALA A 13 5.20 5.18 -16.08
C ALA A 13 5.82 4.04 -16.90
N ALA A 14 5.42 2.79 -16.65
CA ALA A 14 5.88 1.63 -17.41
C ALA A 14 5.49 1.68 -18.89
N VAL A 15 4.24 2.08 -19.19
CA VAL A 15 3.78 2.31 -20.56
C VAL A 15 4.55 3.45 -21.23
N ARG A 16 4.80 4.55 -20.51
CA ARG A 16 5.61 5.67 -21.00
C ARG A 16 7.05 5.27 -21.29
N ALA A 17 7.61 4.34 -20.54
CA ALA A 17 8.94 3.76 -20.75
C ALA A 17 8.97 2.66 -21.82
N GLN A 18 7.84 2.36 -22.48
CA GLN A 18 7.70 1.28 -23.47
C GLN A 18 8.06 -0.11 -22.92
N ALA A 19 8.01 -0.31 -21.60
CA ALA A 19 8.28 -1.60 -20.96
C ALA A 19 7.07 -2.56 -21.03
N MET A 20 5.88 -2.02 -21.30
CA MET A 20 4.66 -2.76 -21.55
C MET A 20 3.71 -1.93 -22.42
N ASP A 21 2.75 -2.57 -23.06
CA ASP A 21 1.72 -1.86 -23.80
C ASP A 21 0.53 -1.46 -22.91
N ARG A 22 -0.37 -0.64 -23.48
CA ARG A 22 -1.54 -0.13 -22.77
C ARG A 22 -2.58 -1.22 -22.46
N ALA A 23 -2.68 -2.25 -23.28
CA ALA A 23 -3.61 -3.34 -23.10
C ALA A 23 -3.16 -4.25 -21.95
N GLU A 24 -1.87 -4.56 -21.87
CA GLU A 24 -1.23 -5.26 -20.76
C GLU A 24 -1.42 -4.51 -19.44
N ALA A 25 -1.14 -3.20 -19.42
CA ALA A 25 -1.36 -2.37 -18.23
C ALA A 25 -2.84 -2.36 -17.80
N ARG A 26 -3.78 -2.41 -18.75
CA ARG A 26 -5.21 -2.46 -18.45
C ARG A 26 -5.62 -3.80 -17.85
N ALA A 27 -5.15 -4.90 -18.42
CA ALA A 27 -5.40 -6.24 -17.90
C ALA A 27 -4.87 -6.41 -16.47
N GLN A 28 -3.70 -5.82 -16.17
CA GLN A 28 -3.15 -5.83 -14.80
C GLN A 28 -3.96 -4.99 -13.81
N LEU A 29 -4.72 -3.97 -14.25
CA LEU A 29 -5.57 -3.16 -13.36
C LEU A 29 -6.85 -3.87 -12.91
N ASP A 30 -7.37 -4.80 -13.71
CA ASP A 30 -8.67 -5.42 -13.46
C ASP A 30 -8.73 -6.24 -12.16
N PRO A 31 -7.71 -7.05 -11.80
CA PRO A 31 -7.64 -7.70 -10.49
C PRO A 31 -7.71 -6.72 -9.31
N PHE A 32 -7.02 -5.57 -9.39
CA PHE A 32 -7.03 -4.56 -8.32
C PHE A 32 -8.37 -3.81 -8.20
N ARG A 33 -9.16 -3.77 -9.28
CA ARG A 33 -10.54 -3.25 -9.23
C ARG A 33 -11.49 -4.20 -8.53
N ALA A 34 -11.24 -5.51 -8.66
CA ALA A 34 -12.02 -6.56 -8.00
C ALA A 34 -11.69 -6.69 -6.51
N LEU A 35 -10.52 -6.23 -6.07
CA LEU A 35 -10.21 -6.10 -4.64
C LEU A 35 -11.19 -5.12 -3.98
N ASN A 36 -12.01 -5.64 -3.08
CA ASN A 36 -12.89 -4.88 -2.19
C ASN A 36 -12.08 -4.14 -1.12
N LEU A 37 -11.20 -3.24 -1.57
CA LEU A 37 -10.56 -2.23 -0.73
C LEU A 37 -11.66 -1.27 -0.28
N ARG A 38 -12.33 -1.58 0.85
CA ARG A 38 -13.25 -0.64 1.51
C ARG A 38 -12.52 0.68 1.69
N LEU A 39 -13.23 1.78 1.45
CA LEU A 39 -12.67 3.13 1.34
C LEU A 39 -11.62 3.39 2.43
N LEU A 40 -10.35 3.31 2.01
CA LEU A 40 -9.14 3.70 2.74
C LEU A 40 -9.06 5.22 2.89
N GLY A 41 -10.10 5.76 3.52
CA GLY A 41 -10.32 7.19 3.68
C GLY A 41 -11.33 7.49 4.78
N ASP A 42 -11.68 6.50 5.61
CA ASP A 42 -12.38 6.80 6.85
C ASP A 42 -11.48 7.65 7.76
N ARG A 43 -12.13 8.43 8.62
CA ARG A 43 -11.45 9.44 9.45
C ARG A 43 -10.50 8.83 10.47
N VAL A 44 -10.71 7.57 10.86
CA VAL A 44 -9.84 6.85 11.80
C VAL A 44 -8.54 6.48 11.11
N LEU A 45 -8.61 5.87 9.92
CA LEU A 45 -7.43 5.54 9.13
C LEU A 45 -6.57 6.78 8.84
N GLN A 46 -7.17 7.89 8.40
CA GLN A 46 -6.43 9.11 8.10
C GLN A 46 -5.71 9.66 9.34
N LYS A 47 -6.38 9.64 10.50
CA LYS A 47 -5.77 10.06 11.76
C LYS A 47 -4.60 9.15 12.15
N THR A 48 -4.80 7.83 12.11
CA THR A 48 -3.75 6.86 12.43
C THR A 48 -2.56 6.98 11.49
N ALA A 49 -2.78 7.16 10.19
CA ALA A 49 -1.71 7.38 9.21
C ALA A 49 -0.95 8.68 9.47
N TRP A 50 -1.64 9.76 9.87
CA TRP A 50 -0.99 11.01 10.24
C TRP A 50 -0.08 10.85 11.47
N ASP A 51 -0.60 10.22 12.52
CA ASP A 51 0.15 9.99 13.77
C ASP A 51 1.41 9.14 13.50
N ILE A 52 1.29 8.10 12.66
CA ILE A 52 2.41 7.26 12.23
C ILE A 52 3.44 8.06 11.41
N ALA A 53 3.00 8.85 10.43
CA ALA A 53 3.91 9.64 9.60
C ALA A 53 4.71 10.64 10.46
N ALA A 54 4.06 11.27 11.44
CA ALA A 54 4.70 12.16 12.39
C ALA A 54 5.72 11.42 13.28
N GLN A 55 5.38 10.22 13.78
CA GLN A 55 6.29 9.39 14.57
C GLN A 55 7.53 8.94 13.78
N LEU A 56 7.36 8.61 12.51
CA LEU A 56 8.44 8.20 11.61
C LEU A 56 9.23 9.38 11.00
N GLY A 57 8.78 10.62 11.22
CA GLY A 57 9.39 11.82 10.66
C GLY A 57 9.37 11.85 9.13
N ARG A 58 8.29 11.37 8.50
CA ARG A 58 8.15 11.30 7.04
C ARG A 58 7.58 12.60 6.45
N ASP A 59 7.99 12.90 5.22
CA ASP A 59 7.52 14.08 4.47
C ASP A 59 6.11 13.90 3.87
N ASP A 60 5.64 12.65 3.80
CA ASP A 60 4.30 12.31 3.35
C ASP A 60 3.68 11.16 4.17
N THR A 61 2.40 10.89 3.94
CA THR A 61 1.63 9.84 4.61
C THR A 61 1.52 8.56 3.79
N ALA A 62 2.23 8.44 2.66
CA ALA A 62 2.01 7.38 1.70
C ALA A 62 2.29 5.99 2.29
N GLU A 63 3.46 5.88 2.92
CA GLU A 63 3.91 4.68 3.61
C GLU A 63 3.09 4.44 4.90
N ALA A 64 2.76 5.53 5.60
CA ALA A 64 1.98 5.47 6.84
C ALA A 64 0.53 5.02 6.63
N GLU A 65 -0.06 5.27 5.47
CA GLU A 65 -1.39 4.75 5.10
C GLU A 65 -1.43 3.21 5.08
N TYR A 66 -0.38 2.56 4.57
CA TYR A 66 -0.28 1.10 4.56
C TYR A 66 -0.14 0.54 5.97
N LEU A 67 0.69 1.19 6.79
CA LEU A 67 0.91 0.78 8.18
C LEU A 67 -0.36 0.96 9.02
N ALA A 68 -1.07 2.08 8.85
CA ALA A 68 -2.35 2.33 9.49
C ALA A 68 -3.43 1.32 9.07
N LEU A 69 -3.49 0.96 7.79
CA LEU A 69 -4.42 -0.06 7.31
C LEU A 69 -4.14 -1.40 8.00
N THR A 70 -2.88 -1.84 8.01
CA THR A 70 -2.53 -3.13 8.61
C THR A 70 -2.90 -3.15 10.08
N LEU A 71 -2.56 -2.10 10.84
CA LEU A 71 -2.90 -2.02 12.27
C LEU A 71 -4.40 -2.12 12.55
N LEU A 72 -5.23 -1.60 11.64
CA LEU A 72 -6.68 -1.49 11.88
C LEU A 72 -7.47 -2.67 11.31
N GLN A 73 -6.99 -3.30 10.24
CA GLN A 73 -7.84 -4.15 9.39
C GLN A 73 -7.17 -5.40 8.82
N ALA A 74 -5.87 -5.62 9.02
CA ALA A 74 -5.19 -6.78 8.44
C ALA A 74 -4.35 -7.55 9.46
N ASP A 75 -4.19 -8.84 9.21
CA ASP A 75 -3.42 -9.74 10.07
C ASP A 75 -1.90 -9.53 9.92
N ALA A 76 -1.44 -9.08 8.74
CA ALA A 76 -0.03 -8.78 8.48
C ALA A 76 0.16 -7.78 7.33
N LEU A 77 1.33 -7.16 7.30
CA LEU A 77 1.84 -6.37 6.19
C LEU A 77 2.87 -7.21 5.42
N VAL A 78 2.63 -7.36 4.12
CA VAL A 78 3.63 -7.89 3.19
C VAL A 78 4.32 -6.71 2.52
N SER A 79 5.63 -6.61 2.69
CA SER A 79 6.44 -5.53 2.12
C SER A 79 7.79 -6.03 1.65
N LEU A 80 8.24 -5.56 0.48
CA LEU A 80 9.60 -5.79 -0.03
C LEU A 80 10.64 -4.91 0.69
N ASP A 81 10.20 -3.89 1.43
CA ASP A 81 11.01 -3.12 2.37
C ASP A 81 10.37 -3.16 3.77
N PRO A 82 10.90 -3.96 4.72
CA PRO A 82 10.35 -4.07 6.07
C PRO A 82 10.78 -2.92 6.99
N GLY A 83 11.74 -2.09 6.59
CA GLY A 83 12.32 -1.03 7.42
C GLY A 83 11.32 -0.06 8.04
N PRO A 84 10.24 0.36 7.35
CA PRO A 84 9.21 1.23 7.90
C PRO A 84 8.38 0.56 9.00
N ALA A 85 7.95 -0.69 8.80
CA ALA A 85 7.17 -1.43 9.78
C ALA A 85 8.00 -1.74 11.03
N ALA A 86 9.27 -2.13 10.85
CA ALA A 86 10.19 -2.38 11.95
C ALA A 86 10.38 -1.15 12.86
N ARG A 87 10.28 0.07 12.31
CA ARG A 87 10.40 1.34 13.06
C ARG A 87 9.17 1.70 13.88
N ILE A 88 7.99 1.18 13.54
CA ILE A 88 6.77 1.32 14.35
C ILE A 88 6.72 0.25 15.47
N GLY A 89 7.65 -0.72 15.44
CA GLY A 89 7.72 -1.83 16.40
C GLY A 89 6.76 -2.96 16.04
N ALA A 90 6.74 -4.01 16.88
CA ALA A 90 5.97 -5.25 16.68
C ALA A 90 4.44 -5.08 16.58
N ALA A 91 3.93 -3.85 16.54
CA ALA A 91 2.52 -3.54 16.34
C ALA A 91 2.02 -3.93 14.94
N VAL A 92 2.90 -3.90 13.92
CA VAL A 92 2.58 -4.34 12.56
C VAL A 92 3.23 -5.70 12.32
N PRO A 93 2.45 -6.80 12.27
CA PRO A 93 2.99 -8.10 11.90
C PRO A 93 3.51 -8.04 10.46
N LEU A 94 4.70 -8.57 10.21
CA LEU A 94 5.29 -8.68 8.88
C LEU A 94 5.10 -10.11 8.36
N ALA A 95 4.78 -10.23 7.08
CA ALA A 95 4.73 -11.50 6.39
C ALA A 95 5.53 -11.43 5.08
N ASP A 96 6.13 -12.56 4.70
CA ASP A 96 6.79 -12.71 3.40
C ASP A 96 5.79 -12.83 2.27
N TYR A 97 6.25 -12.60 1.04
CA TYR A 97 5.42 -12.67 -0.16
C TYR A 97 4.68 -14.01 -0.31
N ASP A 98 5.32 -15.12 0.09
CA ASP A 98 4.75 -16.46 -0.01
C ASP A 98 3.45 -16.60 0.80
N ALA A 99 3.26 -15.82 1.88
CA ALA A 99 2.04 -15.82 2.68
C ALA A 99 0.81 -15.26 1.94
N LEU A 100 0.97 -14.67 0.75
CA LEU A 100 -0.14 -14.24 -0.11
C LEU A 100 -0.67 -15.37 -1.00
N LEU A 101 0.05 -16.48 -1.10
CA LEU A 101 -0.27 -17.61 -1.99
C LEU A 101 -0.94 -18.77 -1.25
N ASP A 102 -0.98 -18.72 0.09
CA ASP A 102 -1.71 -19.64 0.97
C ASP A 102 -3.21 -19.26 1.10
#